data_AF-A0A7X4CUF1-F1
#
_entry.id   AF-A0A7X4CUF1-F1
#
_cell.length_a   1.000
_cell.length_b   1.000
_cell.length_c   1.000
_cell.angle_alpha   90.00
_cell.angle_beta   90.00
_cell.angle_gamma   90.00
#
_symmetry.space_group_name_H-M   'P 1'
#
loop_
_entity.id
_entity.type
_entity.pdbx_description
1 polymer ?
#
loop_
_entity_poly.entity_id
_entity_poly.type
_entity_poly.pdbx_seq_one_letter_code
_entity_poly.pdbx_strand_id
1 'polypeptide(L)'
;MTDLTPREIVSELDRFIVGQRDAKRAVAVALRNRWRRKRLDDDIRDEVYPKNILMIGPTGVGKTEISRRLARLAKAPFLKVEATKFTEVGYVGRDVEQIVRDLVEASINMTREHMRDEVMEKARRAAEDRVLDAIAGEGA
;
A
#
# COMPACT_ATOMS: atom_id res chain seq x y z
N MET A 1 -7.77 7.88 1.66
CA MET A 1 -6.36 8.18 1.98
C MET A 1 -6.38 8.87 3.32
N THR A 2 -5.72 8.31 4.32
CA THR A 2 -5.91 8.67 5.73
C THR A 2 -5.53 10.14 6.00
N ASP A 3 -6.34 10.89 6.74
CA ASP A 3 -6.11 12.31 7.10
C ASP A 3 -4.94 12.52 8.09
N LEU A 4 -4.13 11.49 8.32
CA LEU A 4 -3.03 11.48 9.27
C LEU A 4 -2.07 12.65 9.06
N THR A 5 -1.74 13.29 10.16
CA THR A 5 -0.67 14.26 10.28
C THR A 5 0.69 13.57 10.20
N PRO A 6 1.76 14.28 9.84
CA PRO A 6 3.11 13.72 9.86
C PRO A 6 3.51 13.12 11.22
N ARG A 7 3.03 13.68 12.33
CA ARG A 7 3.32 13.16 13.68
C ARG A 7 2.65 11.82 13.93
N GLU A 8 1.39 11.67 13.54
CA GLU A 8 0.66 10.40 13.65
C GLU A 8 1.28 9.32 12.76
N ILE A 9 1.70 9.67 11.54
CA ILE A 9 2.41 8.72 10.65
C ILE A 9 3.71 8.24 11.31
N VAL A 10 4.51 9.15 11.88
CA VAL A 10 5.75 8.77 12.59
C VAL A 10 5.43 7.88 13.79
N SER A 11 4.41 8.21 14.58
CA SER A 11 3.99 7.42 15.74
C SER A 11 3.56 6.00 15.36
N GLU A 12 2.84 5.84 14.24
CA GLU A 12 2.49 4.51 13.73
C GLU A 12 3.71 3.73 13.24
N LEU A 13 4.69 4.40 12.62
CA LEU A 13 5.94 3.77 12.22
C LEU A 13 6.83 3.39 13.42
N ASP A 14 6.77 4.15 14.52
CA ASP A 14 7.52 3.89 15.76
C ASP A 14 7.12 2.54 16.41
N ARG A 15 5.89 2.06 16.19
CA ARG A 15 5.41 0.77 16.70
C ARG A 15 6.13 -0.44 16.09
N PHE A 16 6.75 -0.28 14.92
CA PHE A 16 7.36 -1.38 14.15
C PHE A 16 8.84 -1.19 13.87
N ILE A 17 9.31 0.06 13.80
CA ILE A 17 10.69 0.39 13.47
C ILE A 17 11.28 1.13 14.67
N VAL A 18 12.41 0.67 15.21
CA VAL A 18 13.11 1.37 16.29
C VAL A 18 14.14 2.34 15.70
N GLY A 19 14.23 3.56 16.22
CA GLY A 19 15.16 4.58 15.72
C GLY A 19 14.76 5.17 14.36
N GLN A 20 15.73 5.45 13.49
CA GLN A 20 15.52 5.95 12.11
C GLN A 20 14.62 7.20 12.00
N ARG A 21 14.78 8.15 12.93
CA ARG A 21 13.88 9.32 13.07
C ARG A 21 13.79 10.15 11.78
N ASP A 22 14.92 10.38 11.13
CA ASP A 22 14.97 11.20 9.91
C ASP A 22 14.27 10.52 8.73
N ALA A 23 14.49 9.21 8.57
CA ALA A 23 13.82 8.42 7.53
C ALA A 23 12.30 8.40 7.73
N LYS A 24 11.83 8.19 8.97
CA LYS A 24 10.40 8.24 9.33
C LYS A 24 9.79 9.61 9.04
N ARG A 25 10.49 10.69 9.42
CA ARG A 25 10.03 12.07 9.15
C ARG A 25 9.95 12.34 7.65
N ALA A 26 10.95 11.93 6.88
CA ALA A 26 10.98 12.12 5.43
C ALA A 26 9.78 11.43 4.74
N VAL A 27 9.52 10.17 5.08
CA VAL A 27 8.39 9.44 4.50
C VAL A 27 7.03 9.98 4.93
N ALA A 28 6.92 10.44 6.19
CA ALA A 28 5.69 11.06 6.70
C ALA A 28 5.35 12.36 5.97
N VAL A 29 6.36 13.20 5.71
CA VAL A 29 6.19 14.44 4.94
C VAL A 29 5.82 14.13 3.49
N ALA A 30 6.46 13.15 2.85
CA ALA A 30 6.13 12.77 1.48
C ALA A 30 4.69 12.27 1.35
N LEU A 31 4.23 11.43 2.30
CA LEU A 31 2.84 10.97 2.33
C LEU A 31 1.86 12.13 2.57
N ARG A 32 2.17 13.04 3.50
CA ARG A 32 1.33 14.23 3.75
C ARG A 32 1.27 15.16 2.54
N ASN A 33 2.36 15.30 1.80
CA ASN A 33 2.37 16.11 0.58
C ASN A 33 1.47 15.53 -0.51
N ARG A 34 1.32 14.20 -0.61
CA ARG A 34 0.32 13.58 -1.51
C ARG A 34 -1.10 13.97 -1.13
N TRP A 35 -1.42 13.99 0.16
CA TRP A 35 -2.71 14.45 0.66
C TRP A 35 -2.93 15.94 0.38
N ARG A 36 -1.90 16.78 0.57
CA ARG A 36 -1.98 18.22 0.27
C ARG A 36 -2.22 18.46 -1.20
N ARG A 37 -1.52 17.75 -2.09
CA ARG A 37 -1.70 17.83 -3.54
C ARG A 37 -3.14 17.57 -3.96
N LYS A 38 -3.82 16.60 -3.34
CA LYS A 38 -5.24 16.29 -3.65
C LYS A 38 -6.22 17.40 -3.26
N ARG A 39 -5.78 18.37 -2.44
CA ARG A 39 -6.57 19.53 -2.01
C ARG A 39 -6.26 20.82 -2.78
N LEU A 40 -5.31 20.75 -3.72
CA LEU A 40 -5.04 21.86 -4.63
C LEU A 40 -6.08 21.86 -5.75
N ASP A 41 -6.33 23.03 -6.32
CA ASP A 41 -7.11 23.20 -7.54
C ASP A 41 -6.43 22.48 -8.71
N ASP A 42 -7.22 22.11 -9.72
CA ASP A 42 -6.77 21.20 -10.79
C ASP A 42 -5.63 21.80 -11.63
N ASP A 43 -5.62 23.11 -11.82
CA ASP A 43 -4.57 23.86 -12.54
C ASP A 43 -3.19 23.72 -11.87
N ILE A 44 -3.13 23.85 -10.55
CA ILE A 44 -1.88 23.75 -9.78
C ILE A 44 -1.54 22.28 -9.49
N ARG A 45 -2.55 21.41 -9.35
CA ARG A 45 -2.36 20.01 -8.93
C ARG A 45 -1.45 19.22 -9.89
N ASP A 46 -1.54 19.49 -11.18
CA ASP A 46 -0.76 18.78 -12.20
C ASP A 46 0.69 19.24 -12.28
N GLU A 47 0.99 20.46 -11.84
CA GLU A 47 2.36 20.99 -11.71
C GLU A 47 3.11 20.43 -10.49
N VAL A 48 2.38 19.90 -9.49
CA VAL A 48 2.97 19.39 -8.25
C VAL A 48 3.35 17.91 -8.37
N TYR A 49 4.63 17.66 -8.65
CA TYR A 49 5.17 16.31 -8.71
C TYR A 49 5.38 15.65 -7.32
N PRO A 50 5.21 14.32 -7.21
CA PRO A 50 5.55 13.58 -5.99
C PRO A 50 7.03 13.77 -5.58
N LYS A 51 7.27 13.92 -4.28
CA LYS A 51 8.64 13.95 -3.72
C LYS A 51 9.15 12.53 -3.51
N ASN A 52 9.93 12.03 -4.46
CA ASN A 52 10.60 10.73 -4.37
C ASN A 52 11.68 10.76 -3.27
N ILE A 53 11.97 9.59 -2.69
CA ILE A 53 12.87 9.45 -1.54
C ILE A 53 14.01 8.50 -1.89
N LEU A 54 15.24 8.94 -1.66
CA LEU A 54 16.43 8.10 -1.68
C LEU A 54 16.83 7.79 -0.22
N MET A 55 16.79 6.53 0.18
CA MET A 55 17.23 6.09 1.51
C MET A 55 18.66 5.55 1.44
N ILE A 56 19.58 6.17 2.18
CA ILE A 56 20.99 5.78 2.25
C ILE A 56 21.27 5.18 3.63
N GLY A 57 21.92 4.02 3.66
CA GLY A 57 22.32 3.34 4.90
C GLY A 57 22.71 1.88 4.67
N PRO A 58 23.26 1.18 5.68
CA PRO A 58 23.66 -0.22 5.54
C PRO A 58 22.46 -1.17 5.40
N THR A 59 22.69 -2.43 5.01
CA THR A 59 21.64 -3.46 4.97
C THR A 59 21.10 -3.73 6.39
N GLY A 60 19.86 -4.23 6.49
CA GLY A 60 19.26 -4.60 7.78
C GLY A 60 18.72 -3.45 8.65
N VAL A 61 19.01 -2.17 8.37
CA VAL A 61 18.57 -1.04 9.22
C VAL A 61 17.10 -0.63 9.10
N GLY A 62 16.28 -1.38 8.34
CA GLY A 62 14.84 -1.13 8.23
C GLY A 62 14.38 -0.26 7.06
N LYS A 63 15.24 0.04 6.07
CA LYS A 63 14.87 0.83 4.87
C LYS A 63 13.62 0.29 4.16
N THR A 64 13.63 -1.01 3.85
CA THR A 64 12.50 -1.69 3.19
C THR A 64 11.27 -1.77 4.10
N GLU A 65 11.46 -1.93 5.40
CA GLU A 65 10.37 -2.06 6.37
C GLU A 65 9.63 -0.73 6.55
N ILE A 66 10.35 0.41 6.58
CA ILE A 66 9.75 1.74 6.58
C ILE A 66 8.81 1.90 5.37
N SER A 67 9.28 1.60 4.16
CA SER A 67 8.46 1.71 2.94
C SER A 67 7.26 0.76 2.94
N ARG A 68 7.45 -0.49 3.39
CA ARG A 68 6.38 -1.49 3.49
C ARG A 68 5.30 -1.05 4.48
N ARG A 69 5.69 -0.57 5.67
CA ARG A 69 4.76 -0.10 6.70
C ARG A 69 4.02 1.16 6.28
N LEU A 70 4.71 2.08 5.62
CA LEU A 70 4.10 3.29 5.06
C LEU A 70 2.99 2.94 4.05
N ALA A 71 3.24 1.97 3.15
CA ALA A 71 2.24 1.56 2.17
C ALA A 71 1.01 0.91 2.81
N ARG A 72 1.22 0.06 3.83
CA ARG A 72 0.11 -0.51 4.63
C ARG A 72 -0.71 0.58 5.32
N LEU A 73 -0.05 1.54 5.96
CA LEU A 73 -0.72 2.67 6.63
C LEU A 73 -1.54 3.50 5.64
N ALA A 74 -0.99 3.74 4.44
CA ALA A 74 -1.66 4.48 3.39
C ALA A 74 -2.75 3.68 2.65
N LYS A 75 -2.93 2.38 2.97
CA LYS A 75 -3.73 1.41 2.21
C LYS A 75 -3.42 1.48 0.71
N ALA A 76 -2.14 1.45 0.38
CA ALA A 76 -1.64 1.59 -0.99
C ALA A 76 -0.99 0.28 -1.47
N PRO A 77 -1.12 -0.04 -2.77
CA PRO A 77 -0.39 -1.16 -3.36
C PRO A 77 1.13 -0.94 -3.21
N PHE A 78 1.86 -2.02 -2.95
CA PHE A 78 3.29 -1.99 -2.67
C PHE A 78 4.03 -3.07 -3.43
N LEU A 79 5.15 -2.69 -4.06
CA LEU A 79 6.02 -3.59 -4.81
C LEU A 79 7.47 -3.34 -4.42
N LYS A 80 8.23 -4.42 -4.17
CA LYS A 80 9.68 -4.38 -4.00
C LYS A 80 10.33 -4.86 -5.29
N VAL A 81 11.19 -4.02 -5.86
CA VAL A 81 11.96 -4.34 -7.07
C VAL A 81 13.45 -4.17 -6.80
N GLU A 82 14.28 -4.99 -7.45
CA GLU A 82 15.74 -4.88 -7.41
C GLU A 82 16.22 -4.33 -8.76
N ALA A 83 16.91 -3.18 -8.73
CA ALA A 83 17.31 -2.46 -9.94
C ALA A 83 18.29 -3.25 -10.83
N THR A 84 19.13 -4.09 -10.23
CA THR A 84 20.12 -4.91 -10.95
C THR A 84 19.48 -5.92 -11.90
N LYS A 85 18.20 -6.29 -11.68
CA LYS A 85 17.44 -7.19 -12.56
C LYS A 85 17.16 -6.62 -13.95
N PHE A 86 17.33 -5.31 -14.13
CA PHE A 86 17.09 -4.60 -15.39
C PHE A 86 18.39 -4.26 -16.12
N THR A 87 19.55 -4.55 -15.51
CA THR A 87 20.87 -4.21 -16.06
C THR A 87 21.70 -5.45 -16.40
N GLU A 88 21.24 -6.66 -16.09
CA GLU A 88 22.03 -7.88 -16.27
C GLU A 88 21.98 -8.38 -17.73
N VAL A 89 23.16 -8.37 -18.34
CA VAL A 89 23.62 -8.78 -19.69
C VAL A 89 22.78 -9.87 -20.39
N GLY A 90 22.31 -9.60 -21.61
CA GLY A 90 22.00 -10.66 -22.58
C GLY A 90 20.58 -10.68 -23.16
N TYR A 91 20.41 -9.94 -24.25
CA TYR A 91 19.49 -10.16 -25.38
C TYR A 91 17.97 -9.92 -25.23
N VAL A 92 17.33 -10.08 -24.06
CA VAL A 92 15.99 -9.50 -23.79
C VAL A 92 15.87 -9.31 -22.28
N GLY A 93 16.31 -8.16 -21.76
CA GLY A 93 16.17 -7.83 -20.34
C GLY A 93 14.69 -7.81 -19.90
N ARG A 94 14.43 -7.99 -18.60
CA ARG A 94 13.09 -7.72 -18.06
C ARG A 94 12.73 -6.26 -18.37
N ASP A 95 11.57 -6.06 -18.95
CA ASP A 95 11.04 -4.75 -19.32
C ASP A 95 10.75 -3.91 -18.06
N VAL A 96 11.22 -2.65 -18.03
CA VAL A 96 10.96 -1.71 -16.92
C VAL A 96 9.47 -1.45 -16.72
N GLU A 97 8.66 -1.56 -17.78
CA GLU A 97 7.20 -1.47 -17.67
C GLU A 97 6.60 -2.59 -16.80
N GLN A 98 7.32 -3.71 -16.63
CA GLN A 98 6.91 -4.79 -15.74
C GLN A 98 6.73 -4.30 -14.30
N ILE A 99 7.50 -3.30 -13.86
CA ILE A 99 7.35 -2.69 -12.53
C ILE A 99 5.94 -2.12 -12.34
N VAL A 100 5.41 -1.46 -13.38
CA VAL A 100 4.06 -0.88 -13.33
C VAL A 100 3.01 -1.97 -13.44
N ARG A 101 3.21 -2.96 -14.33
CA ARG A 101 2.30 -4.12 -14.46
C ARG A 101 2.13 -4.89 -13.15
N ASP A 102 3.25 -5.22 -12.49
CA ASP A 102 3.26 -5.92 -11.20
C ASP A 102 2.57 -5.08 -10.10
N LEU A 103 2.75 -3.75 -10.12
CA LEU A 103 2.08 -2.86 -9.17
C LEU A 103 0.56 -2.80 -9.39
N VAL A 104 0.11 -2.80 -10.65
CA VAL A 104 -1.31 -2.88 -11.00
C VAL A 104 -1.90 -4.20 -10.53
N GLU A 105 -1.21 -5.32 -10.76
CA GLU A 105 -1.65 -6.63 -10.29
C GLU A 105 -1.77 -6.68 -8.75
N ALA A 106 -0.78 -6.12 -8.04
CA ALA A 106 -0.86 -5.98 -6.58
C ALA A 106 -2.07 -5.13 -6.14
N SER A 107 -2.40 -4.08 -6.89
CA SER A 107 -3.60 -3.27 -6.63
C SER A 107 -4.89 -4.04 -6.85
N ILE A 108 -4.99 -4.81 -7.94
CA ILE A 108 -6.18 -5.64 -8.24
C ILE A 108 -6.40 -6.66 -7.12
N ASN A 109 -5.34 -7.33 -6.67
CA ASN A 109 -5.42 -8.31 -5.60
C ASN A 109 -5.85 -7.65 -4.28
N MET A 110 -5.26 -6.50 -3.93
CA MET A 110 -5.65 -5.73 -2.74
C MET A 110 -7.13 -5.30 -2.78
N THR A 111 -7.62 -4.84 -3.94
CA THR A 111 -9.02 -4.45 -4.11
C THR A 111 -9.96 -5.66 -4.02
N ARG A 112 -9.61 -6.79 -4.63
CA ARG A 112 -10.41 -8.03 -4.55
C ARG A 112 -10.54 -8.53 -3.12
N GLU A 113 -9.46 -8.49 -2.35
CA GLU A 113 -9.48 -8.85 -0.92
C GLU A 113 -10.41 -7.93 -0.14
N HIS A 114 -10.28 -6.60 -0.32
CA HIS A 114 -11.18 -5.63 0.32
C HIS A 114 -12.66 -5.86 -0.03
N MET A 115 -12.97 -6.09 -1.31
CA MET A 115 -14.35 -6.35 -1.74
C MET A 115 -14.90 -7.67 -1.18
N ARG A 116 -14.05 -8.68 -1.00
CA ARG A 116 -14.44 -9.94 -0.34
C ARG A 116 -14.79 -9.73 1.12
N ASP A 117 -13.98 -8.93 1.82
CA ASP A 117 -14.23 -8.62 3.24
C ASP A 117 -15.55 -7.87 3.43
N GLU A 118 -15.88 -6.92 2.53
CA GLU A 118 -17.14 -6.17 2.58
C GLU A 118 -18.39 -7.06 2.46
N VAL A 119 -18.30 -8.16 1.72
CA VAL A 119 -19.44 -9.08 1.51
C VAL A 119 -19.41 -10.30 2.43
N MET A 120 -18.35 -10.50 3.22
CA MET A 120 -18.13 -11.70 4.04
C MET A 120 -19.29 -11.94 5.01
N GLU A 121 -19.73 -10.91 5.73
CA GLU A 121 -20.83 -11.03 6.70
C GLU A 121 -22.16 -11.41 6.04
N LYS A 122 -22.46 -10.82 4.88
CA LYS A 122 -23.67 -11.16 4.11
C LYS A 122 -23.59 -12.59 3.57
N ALA A 123 -22.42 -12.96 3.04
CA ALA A 123 -22.18 -14.31 2.54
C ALA A 123 -22.29 -15.35 3.66
N ARG A 124 -21.80 -15.03 4.86
CA ARG A 124 -21.91 -15.87 6.05
C ARG A 124 -23.37 -16.09 6.45
N ARG A 125 -24.17 -15.03 6.57
CA ARG A 125 -25.60 -15.15 6.89
C ARG A 125 -26.35 -15.99 5.85
N ALA A 126 -26.13 -15.71 4.58
CA ALA A 126 -26.76 -16.50 3.50
C ALA A 126 -26.33 -17.98 3.53
N ALA A 127 -25.11 -18.27 3.95
CA ALA A 127 -24.64 -19.64 4.14
C ALA A 127 -25.29 -20.29 5.38
N GLU A 128 -25.42 -19.56 6.49
CA GLU A 128 -26.09 -20.02 7.71
C GLU A 128 -27.58 -20.32 7.43
N ASP A 129 -28.30 -19.41 6.78
CA ASP A 129 -29.71 -19.59 6.39
C ASP A 129 -29.87 -20.85 5.52
N ARG A 130 -28.99 -21.02 4.52
CA ARG A 130 -29.00 -22.20 3.63
C ARG A 130 -28.74 -23.51 4.38
N VAL A 131 -27.92 -23.47 5.42
CA VAL A 131 -27.66 -24.66 6.28
C VAL A 131 -28.86 -24.93 7.18
N LEU A 132 -29.50 -23.90 7.73
CA LEU A 132 -30.71 -24.03 8.54
C LEU A 132 -31.86 -24.63 7.72
N ASP A 133 -32.13 -24.10 6.53
CA ASP A 133 -33.16 -24.62 5.62
C ASP A 133 -32.93 -26.11 5.30
N ALA A 134 -31.68 -26.51 5.09
CA ALA A 134 -31.32 -27.89 4.78
C ALA A 134 -31.50 -28.86 5.96
N ILE A 135 -31.45 -28.38 7.21
CA ILE A 135 -31.54 -29.21 8.41
C ILE A 135 -32.95 -29.16 9.03
N ALA A 136 -33.60 -28.00 9.05
CA ALA A 136 -34.89 -27.77 9.70
C ALA A 136 -36.09 -27.85 8.74
N GLY A 137 -35.86 -27.80 7.42
CA GLY A 137 -36.90 -27.72 6.41
C GLY A 137 -37.30 -26.27 6.09
N GLU A 138 -37.87 -26.05 4.90
CA GLU A 138 -38.28 -24.72 4.44
C GLU A 138 -39.38 -24.13 5.35
N GLY A 139 -39.09 -23.00 6.00
CA GLY A 139 -40.08 -22.23 6.78
C GLY A 139 -40.23 -22.59 8.27
N ALA A 140 -39.26 -23.30 8.85
CA ALA A 140 -39.19 -23.60 10.29
C ALA A 140 -38.71 -22.41 11.15
#